data_AF-A0A6B1HLQ8-F1
#
_entry.id   AF-A0A6B1HLQ8-F1
#
_cell.length_a   1.000
_cell.length_b   1.000
_cell.length_c   1.000
_cell.angle_alpha   90.00
_cell.angle_beta   90.00
_cell.angle_gamma   90.00
#
_symmetry.space_group_name_H-M   'P 1'
#
loop_
_entity.id
_entity.type
_entity.pdbx_description
1 polymer ?
#
loop_
_entity_poly.entity_id
_entity_poly.type
_entity_poly.pdbx_seq_one_letter_code
_entity_poly.pdbx_strand_id
1 'polypeptide(L)'
;MAVGSRDWTRSLYETLDGDYTTAAELREASIAGDLARWTQALTSLVTRSLRELGLEVAARGHRCTGLPIKREEYLALDVTAFRGVERGWRFPVAVCELENSGSDAVVAYALWKVLCIRDTLRVVFCYRSPRSDARRLIRLLTDGIVGAMALPDRERLGGDTLVFIGSRSESHTFPYGFFQAWRLNRNLGRFETFGWQE
;
A
#
# COMPACT_ATOMS: atom_id res chain seq x y z
N MET A 1 2.61 -8.89 17.92
CA MET A 1 1.50 -7.94 17.69
C MET A 1 1.21 -7.85 16.20
N ALA A 2 -0.07 -7.78 15.80
CA ALA A 2 -0.45 -7.55 14.38
C ALA A 2 0.06 -6.18 13.94
N VAL A 3 0.51 -6.05 12.68
CA VAL A 3 0.85 -4.74 12.12
C VAL A 3 -0.48 -4.03 11.85
N GLY A 4 -0.83 -3.04 12.68
CA GLY A 4 -2.04 -2.26 12.50
C GLY A 4 -1.90 -1.25 11.36
N SER A 5 -3.00 -0.97 10.66
CA SER A 5 -3.04 0.10 9.64
C SER A 5 -2.51 1.43 10.15
N ARG A 6 -2.85 1.80 11.40
CA ARG A 6 -2.39 3.04 12.04
C ARG A 6 -0.88 3.04 12.33
N ASP A 7 -0.36 1.97 12.93
CA ASP A 7 1.06 1.90 13.30
C ASP A 7 1.96 1.96 12.06
N TRP A 8 1.59 1.22 11.01
CA TRP A 8 2.34 1.28 9.75
C TRP A 8 2.16 2.61 9.02
N THR A 9 0.95 3.18 8.98
CA THR A 9 0.78 4.50 8.33
C THR A 9 1.57 5.58 9.07
N ARG A 10 1.62 5.55 10.41
CA ARG A 10 2.48 6.43 11.20
C ARG A 10 3.95 6.27 10.81
N SER A 11 4.46 5.04 10.82
CA SER A 11 5.84 4.73 10.40
C SER A 11 6.12 5.22 8.98
N LEU A 12 5.17 5.06 8.04
CA LEU A 12 5.31 5.53 6.66
C LEU A 12 5.54 7.05 6.60
N TYR A 13 4.73 7.83 7.32
CA TYR A 13 4.87 9.28 7.33
C TYR A 13 6.09 9.74 8.13
N GLU A 14 6.41 9.13 9.27
CA GLU A 14 7.66 9.42 10.02
C GLU A 14 8.91 9.13 9.17
N THR A 15 8.88 8.03 8.41
CA THR A 15 9.94 7.67 7.45
C THR A 15 10.06 8.72 6.35
N LEU A 16 8.94 9.18 5.82
CA LEU A 16 8.89 10.17 4.75
C LEU A 16 9.36 11.55 5.23
N ASP A 17 8.97 11.96 6.43
CA ASP A 17 9.39 13.22 7.05
C ASP A 17 10.88 13.21 7.40
N GLY A 18 11.40 12.06 7.87
CA GLY A 18 12.81 11.89 8.20
C GLY A 18 13.75 11.73 6.99
N ASP A 19 13.23 11.59 5.77
CA ASP A 19 14.01 11.39 4.54
C ASP A 19 13.66 12.40 3.47
N TYR A 20 14.29 13.56 3.58
CA TYR A 20 14.14 14.66 2.64
C TYR A 20 14.48 14.26 1.19
N THR A 21 15.45 13.35 1.00
CA THR A 21 15.87 12.93 -0.35
C THR A 21 14.78 12.12 -1.03
N THR A 22 14.25 11.08 -0.35
CA THR A 22 13.14 10.26 -0.89
C THR A 22 11.86 11.09 -1.05
N ALA A 23 11.59 12.01 -0.13
CA ALA A 23 10.48 12.96 -0.22
C ALA A 23 10.59 13.85 -1.47
N ALA A 24 11.75 14.47 -1.69
CA ALA A 24 12.01 15.29 -2.87
C ALA A 24 11.88 14.47 -4.16
N GLU A 25 12.43 13.27 -4.18
CA GLU A 25 12.37 12.34 -5.32
C GLU A 25 10.93 12.01 -5.72
N LEU A 26 10.09 11.62 -4.74
CA LEU A 26 8.67 11.33 -4.98
C LEU A 26 7.93 12.55 -5.53
N ARG A 27 8.19 13.73 -4.97
CA ARG A 27 7.58 14.98 -5.42
C ARG A 27 8.01 15.34 -6.84
N GLU A 28 9.29 15.31 -7.13
CA GLU A 28 9.85 15.65 -8.45
C GLU A 28 9.38 14.69 -9.53
N ALA A 29 9.44 13.38 -9.26
CA ALA A 29 8.97 12.36 -10.19
C ALA A 29 7.47 12.51 -10.50
N SER A 30 6.66 12.83 -9.48
CA SER A 30 5.24 13.12 -9.68
C SER A 30 4.99 14.37 -10.53
N ILE A 31 5.75 15.44 -10.31
CA ILE A 31 5.66 16.68 -11.11
C ILE A 31 6.06 16.44 -12.56
N ALA A 32 7.12 15.66 -12.78
CA ALA A 32 7.63 15.28 -14.09
C ALA A 32 6.73 14.26 -14.82
N GLY A 33 5.83 13.58 -14.11
CA GLY A 33 5.04 12.48 -14.66
C GLY A 33 5.86 11.20 -14.88
N ASP A 34 7.03 11.10 -14.27
CA ASP A 34 7.90 9.91 -14.34
C ASP A 34 7.43 8.86 -13.32
N LEU A 35 6.44 8.08 -13.74
CA LEU A 35 5.82 7.07 -12.88
C LEU A 35 6.77 5.92 -12.52
N ALA A 36 7.78 5.64 -13.35
CA ALA A 36 8.78 4.61 -13.06
C ALA A 36 9.68 5.04 -11.90
N ARG A 37 10.25 6.25 -11.99
CA ARG A 37 11.05 6.86 -10.91
C ARG A 37 10.23 7.02 -9.63
N TRP A 38 8.96 7.44 -9.76
CA TRP A 38 8.04 7.56 -8.63
C TRP A 38 7.80 6.21 -7.93
N THR A 39 7.53 5.16 -8.70
CA THR A 39 7.27 3.83 -8.15
C THR A 39 8.50 3.27 -7.45
N GLN A 40 9.69 3.46 -8.02
CA GLN A 40 10.95 3.06 -7.40
C GLN A 40 11.17 3.75 -6.05
N ALA A 41 10.99 5.07 -5.98
CA ALA A 41 11.12 5.81 -4.73
C ALA A 41 10.08 5.37 -3.69
N LEU A 42 8.85 5.11 -4.13
CA LEU A 42 7.78 4.61 -3.26
C LEU A 42 8.05 3.20 -2.74
N THR A 43 8.57 2.29 -3.57
CA THR A 43 9.00 0.96 -3.14
C THR A 43 10.02 1.04 -2.02
N SER A 44 11.01 1.93 -2.14
CA SER A 44 12.02 2.14 -1.11
C SER A 44 11.45 2.74 0.17
N LEU A 45 10.55 3.74 0.07
CA LEU A 45 9.86 4.32 1.21
C LEU A 45 9.03 3.28 1.98
N VAL A 46 8.18 2.53 1.27
CA VAL A 46 7.32 1.49 1.86
C VAL A 46 8.18 0.42 2.53
N THR A 47 9.23 -0.03 1.85
CA THR A 47 10.16 -1.02 2.42
C THR A 47 10.80 -0.53 3.71
N ARG A 48 11.29 0.71 3.75
CA ARG A 48 11.90 1.27 4.96
C ARG A 48 10.90 1.40 6.09
N SER A 49 9.71 1.94 5.82
CA SER A 49 8.65 2.09 6.85
C SER A 49 8.25 0.76 7.51
N LEU A 50 8.23 -0.34 6.75
CA LEU A 50 7.96 -1.67 7.28
C LEU A 50 9.14 -2.19 8.11
N ARG A 51 10.39 -1.90 7.71
CA ARG A 51 11.59 -2.27 8.47
C ARG A 51 11.73 -1.51 9.79
N GLU A 52 11.29 -0.25 9.86
CA GLU A 52 11.24 0.51 11.13
C GLU A 52 10.31 -0.18 12.16
N LEU A 53 9.34 -0.98 11.70
CA LEU A 53 8.50 -1.82 12.57
C LEU A 53 9.16 -3.18 12.92
N GLY A 54 10.44 -3.38 12.59
CA GLY A 54 11.17 -4.62 12.83
C GLY A 54 10.76 -5.77 11.90
N LEU A 55 10.20 -5.47 10.73
CA LEU A 55 9.79 -6.49 9.76
C LEU A 55 10.90 -6.82 8.76
N GLU A 56 10.95 -8.09 8.37
CA GLU A 56 11.72 -8.56 7.22
C GLU A 56 10.91 -8.30 5.96
N VAL A 57 11.50 -7.62 4.98
CA VAL A 57 10.77 -7.15 3.79
C VAL A 57 11.42 -7.64 2.52
N ALA A 58 10.59 -8.10 1.59
CA ALA A 58 10.91 -8.40 0.21
C ALA A 58 10.26 -7.36 -0.69
N ALA A 59 11.06 -6.68 -1.49
CA ALA A 59 10.59 -5.89 -2.63
C ALA A 59 11.68 -5.84 -3.70
N ARG A 60 11.37 -5.33 -4.89
CA ARG A 60 12.38 -5.05 -5.94
C ARG A 60 13.51 -4.17 -5.39
N GLY A 61 14.76 -4.60 -5.57
CA GLY A 61 15.95 -3.95 -4.99
C GLY A 61 16.14 -4.18 -3.48
N HIS A 62 15.27 -4.97 -2.85
CA HIS A 62 15.25 -5.25 -1.42
C HIS A 62 15.05 -6.75 -1.17
N ARG A 63 16.12 -7.52 -1.35
CA ARG A 63 16.09 -8.97 -1.19
C ARG A 63 15.82 -9.40 0.25
N CYS A 64 14.74 -10.14 0.47
CA CYS A 64 14.45 -10.76 1.77
C CYS A 64 15.36 -11.98 1.97
N THR A 65 16.04 -12.01 3.12
CA THR A 65 16.98 -13.07 3.50
C THR A 65 16.43 -13.99 4.59
N GLY A 66 15.29 -13.64 5.18
CA GLY A 66 14.69 -14.37 6.29
C GLY A 66 13.97 -15.67 5.90
N LEU A 67 13.54 -15.86 4.65
CA LEU A 67 12.86 -17.08 4.20
C LEU A 67 13.83 -18.08 3.54
N PRO A 68 13.48 -19.39 3.49
CA PRO A 68 14.32 -20.41 2.88
C PRO A 68 14.69 -20.10 1.41
N ILE A 69 13.77 -19.52 0.64
CA ILE A 69 14.02 -19.07 -0.72
C ILE A 69 14.18 -17.56 -0.73
N LYS A 70 15.42 -17.06 -0.86
CA LYS A 70 15.72 -15.62 -0.84
C LYS A 70 15.33 -14.93 -2.15
N ARG A 71 14.26 -14.13 -2.13
CA ARG A 71 13.74 -13.37 -3.28
C ARG A 71 13.50 -11.90 -2.95
N GLU A 72 13.39 -11.12 -4.01
CA GLU A 72 12.91 -9.73 -3.97
C GLU A 72 11.38 -9.68 -3.98
N GLU A 73 10.71 -10.62 -4.64
CA GLU A 73 9.24 -10.67 -4.71
C GLU A 73 8.73 -12.08 -4.38
N TYR A 74 7.60 -12.13 -3.69
CA TYR A 74 6.86 -13.37 -3.41
C TYR A 74 5.43 -13.20 -3.90
N LEU A 75 4.82 -14.29 -4.39
CA LEU A 75 3.42 -14.32 -4.83
C LEU A 75 3.07 -13.28 -5.92
N ALA A 76 4.08 -12.80 -6.67
CA ALA A 76 3.95 -11.68 -7.62
C ALA A 76 3.36 -10.41 -6.98
N LEU A 77 3.76 -10.15 -5.73
CA LEU A 77 3.45 -8.93 -4.99
C LEU A 77 4.67 -8.01 -4.95
N ASP A 78 4.44 -6.71 -5.12
CA ASP A 78 5.52 -5.71 -5.18
C ASP A 78 6.27 -5.59 -3.84
N VAL A 79 5.54 -5.70 -2.72
CA VAL A 79 6.12 -5.71 -1.37
C VAL A 79 5.47 -6.78 -0.53
N THR A 80 6.28 -7.60 0.14
CA THR A 80 5.82 -8.58 1.13
C THR A 80 6.66 -8.46 2.40
N ALA A 81 6.01 -8.36 3.57
CA ALA A 81 6.66 -8.26 4.87
C ALA A 81 6.35 -9.44 5.79
N PHE A 82 7.32 -9.81 6.62
CA PHE A 82 7.27 -10.93 7.55
C PHE A 82 7.77 -10.50 8.94
N ARG A 83 7.27 -11.13 10.01
CA ARG A 83 7.84 -10.94 11.35
C ARG A 83 9.22 -11.59 11.45
N GLY A 84 10.17 -10.93 12.12
CA GLY A 84 11.52 -11.42 12.36
C GLY A 84 11.65 -12.64 13.30
N VAL A 85 12.88 -13.18 13.31
CA VAL A 85 13.53 -14.16 14.23
C VAL A 85 13.11 -15.64 14.31
N GLU A 86 12.20 -16.15 13.48
CA GLU A 86 11.98 -17.60 13.36
C GLU A 86 12.51 -18.19 12.04
N ARG A 87 13.12 -19.39 12.10
CA ARG A 87 13.58 -20.14 10.91
C ARG A 87 12.38 -20.81 10.23
N GLY A 88 12.27 -20.71 8.91
CA GLY A 88 11.32 -21.49 8.10
C GLY A 88 10.32 -20.65 7.31
N TRP A 89 9.25 -21.31 6.83
CA TRP A 89 8.17 -20.68 6.09
C TRP A 89 7.22 -19.93 7.03
N ARG A 90 6.90 -18.69 6.67
CA ARG A 90 6.04 -17.80 7.48
C ARG A 90 4.98 -17.17 6.58
N PHE A 91 3.81 -16.95 7.15
CA PHE A 91 2.79 -16.15 6.50
C PHE A 91 3.23 -14.67 6.47
N PRO A 92 2.87 -13.92 5.42
CA PRO A 92 3.07 -12.49 5.41
C PRO A 92 2.24 -11.81 6.50
N VAL A 93 2.72 -10.64 6.95
CA VAL A 93 2.02 -9.75 7.89
C VAL A 93 1.72 -8.36 7.30
N ALA A 94 2.29 -8.08 6.14
CA ALA A 94 1.82 -7.00 5.28
C ALA A 94 2.14 -7.31 3.82
N VAL A 95 1.24 -6.93 2.92
CA VAL A 95 1.45 -6.98 1.47
C VAL A 95 1.04 -5.66 0.85
N CYS A 96 1.84 -5.19 -0.12
CA CYS A 96 1.55 -3.97 -0.86
C CYS A 96 1.63 -4.19 -2.37
N GLU A 97 0.75 -3.51 -3.09
CA GLU A 97 0.80 -3.30 -4.53
C GLU A 97 1.01 -1.81 -4.82
N LEU A 98 1.88 -1.50 -5.77
CA LEU A 98 2.26 -0.15 -6.15
C LEU A 98 1.88 0.07 -7.62
N GLU A 99 0.59 0.28 -7.87
CA GLU A 99 0.01 0.31 -9.21
C GLU A 99 -0.09 1.72 -9.77
N ASN A 100 0.82 2.07 -10.69
CA ASN A 100 0.88 3.40 -11.30
C ASN A 100 0.08 3.55 -12.60
N SER A 101 -0.57 2.49 -13.09
CA SER A 101 -1.38 2.51 -14.30
C SER A 101 -2.58 3.46 -14.18
N GLY A 102 -2.82 4.20 -15.26
CA GLY A 102 -4.04 4.99 -15.44
C GLY A 102 -5.30 4.15 -15.65
N SER A 103 -5.16 2.84 -15.84
CA SER A 103 -6.29 1.93 -16.02
C SER A 103 -6.93 1.56 -14.68
N ASP A 104 -8.21 1.90 -14.52
CA ASP A 104 -8.99 1.51 -13.33
C ASP A 104 -9.11 -0.02 -13.19
N ALA A 105 -9.11 -0.76 -14.30
CA ALA A 105 -9.16 -2.23 -14.27
C ALA A 105 -7.88 -2.85 -13.71
N VAL A 106 -6.72 -2.25 -13.97
CA VAL A 106 -5.43 -2.75 -13.44
C VAL A 106 -5.34 -2.47 -11.95
N VAL A 107 -5.78 -1.29 -11.49
CA VAL A 107 -5.86 -0.99 -10.04
C VAL A 107 -6.87 -1.90 -9.34
N ALA A 108 -8.01 -2.20 -9.98
CA ALA A 108 -8.99 -3.16 -9.46
C ALA A 108 -8.40 -4.57 -9.33
N TYR A 109 -7.60 -5.00 -10.31
CA TYR A 109 -6.86 -6.25 -10.24
C TYR A 109 -5.85 -6.26 -9.09
N ALA A 110 -5.09 -5.18 -8.88
CA ALA A 110 -4.17 -5.06 -7.75
C ALA A 110 -4.90 -5.18 -6.40
N LEU A 111 -6.06 -4.52 -6.26
CA LEU A 111 -6.89 -4.65 -5.06
C LEU A 111 -7.41 -6.08 -4.86
N TRP A 112 -7.95 -6.70 -5.92
CA TRP A 112 -8.40 -8.09 -5.87
C TRP A 112 -7.26 -9.02 -5.45
N LYS A 113 -6.06 -8.82 -6.03
CA LYS A 113 -4.86 -9.62 -5.75
C LYS A 113 -4.46 -9.55 -4.28
N VAL A 114 -4.40 -8.37 -3.66
CA VAL A 114 -4.08 -8.26 -2.22
C VAL A 114 -5.19 -8.84 -1.33
N LEU A 115 -6.46 -8.74 -1.74
CA LEU A 115 -7.59 -9.30 -0.98
C LEU A 115 -7.62 -10.83 -0.99
N CYS A 116 -7.05 -11.47 -2.02
CA CYS A 116 -6.83 -12.92 -2.05
C CYS A 116 -5.81 -13.41 -1.01
N ILE A 117 -5.02 -12.50 -0.43
CA ILE A 117 -4.01 -12.84 0.58
C ILE A 117 -4.61 -12.70 1.99
N ARG A 118 -4.50 -13.77 2.77
CA ARG A 118 -4.84 -13.76 4.19
C ARG A 118 -3.72 -13.05 4.96
N ASP A 119 -3.93 -11.76 5.22
CA ASP A 119 -2.93 -10.91 5.85
C ASP A 119 -3.53 -9.98 6.92
N THR A 120 -2.70 -9.48 7.83
CA THR A 120 -3.05 -8.44 8.80
C THR A 120 -3.13 -7.06 8.16
N LEU A 121 -2.33 -6.77 7.14
CA LEU A 121 -2.33 -5.49 6.44
C LEU A 121 -2.19 -5.69 4.93
N ARG A 122 -3.13 -5.12 4.17
CA ARG A 122 -3.09 -5.08 2.70
C ARG A 122 -3.13 -3.64 2.25
N VAL A 123 -2.26 -3.27 1.31
CA VAL A 123 -2.16 -1.89 0.84
C VAL A 123 -2.12 -1.88 -0.69
N VAL A 124 -2.88 -0.98 -1.29
CA VAL A 124 -2.72 -0.63 -2.70
C VAL A 124 -2.36 0.85 -2.78
N PHE A 125 -1.21 1.15 -3.34
CA PHE A 125 -0.86 2.48 -3.80
C PHE A 125 -1.28 2.63 -5.26
N CYS A 126 -1.81 3.79 -5.60
CA CYS A 126 -2.02 4.15 -6.98
C CYS A 126 -1.93 5.66 -7.18
N TYR A 127 -1.89 6.09 -8.44
CA TYR A 127 -1.75 7.49 -8.79
C TYR A 127 -2.91 7.97 -9.66
N ARG A 128 -3.50 9.12 -9.32
CA ARG A 128 -4.56 9.77 -10.13
C ARG A 128 -4.29 11.28 -10.20
N SER A 129 -4.15 11.79 -11.42
CA SER A 129 -3.72 13.19 -11.65
C SER A 129 -4.76 14.21 -11.18
N PRO A 130 -6.05 14.10 -11.52
CA PRO A 130 -7.09 14.94 -10.91
C PRO A 130 -7.61 14.31 -9.61
N ARG A 131 -7.82 15.13 -8.58
CA ARG A 131 -8.44 14.70 -7.31
C ARG A 131 -9.84 14.11 -7.47
N SER A 132 -10.60 14.56 -8.47
CA SER A 132 -11.92 14.00 -8.80
C SER A 132 -11.86 12.50 -9.12
N ASP A 133 -10.75 12.05 -9.69
CA ASP A 133 -10.59 10.67 -10.14
C ASP A 133 -10.35 9.72 -8.97
N ALA A 134 -9.82 10.22 -7.85
CA ALA A 134 -9.65 9.43 -6.64
C ALA A 134 -11.00 8.91 -6.09
N ARG A 135 -11.99 9.80 -5.94
CA ARG A 135 -13.33 9.39 -5.47
C ARG A 135 -14.05 8.48 -6.46
N ARG A 136 -13.88 8.72 -7.76
CA ARG A 136 -14.42 7.86 -8.81
C ARG A 136 -13.84 6.45 -8.73
N LEU A 137 -12.51 6.35 -8.62
CA LEU A 137 -11.80 5.08 -8.47
C LEU A 137 -12.27 4.34 -7.21
N ILE A 138 -12.35 5.02 -6.07
CA ILE A 138 -12.80 4.39 -4.81
C ILE A 138 -14.23 3.81 -4.93
N ARG A 139 -15.15 4.51 -5.62
CA ARG A 139 -16.49 3.95 -5.89
C ARG A 139 -16.41 2.71 -6.77
N LEU A 140 -15.62 2.75 -7.84
CA LEU A 140 -15.44 1.62 -8.75
C LEU A 140 -14.85 0.40 -8.02
N LEU A 141 -13.83 0.61 -7.18
CA LEU A 141 -13.25 -0.45 -6.36
C LEU A 141 -14.23 -0.98 -5.32
N THR A 142 -15.03 -0.10 -4.72
CA THR A 142 -16.09 -0.49 -3.77
C THR A 142 -17.12 -1.36 -4.46
N ASP A 143 -17.68 -0.93 -5.59
CA ASP A 143 -18.79 -1.62 -6.25
C ASP A 143 -18.31 -2.91 -6.94
N GLY A 144 -17.21 -2.82 -7.68
CA GLY A 144 -16.72 -3.90 -8.55
C GLY A 144 -15.93 -5.00 -7.83
N ILE A 145 -15.24 -4.68 -6.74
CA ILE A 145 -14.42 -5.65 -6.00
C ILE A 145 -15.08 -6.00 -4.67
N VAL A 146 -15.32 -5.02 -3.81
CA VAL A 146 -15.86 -5.30 -2.46
C VAL A 146 -17.33 -5.70 -2.54
N GLY A 147 -18.13 -4.99 -3.31
CA GLY A 147 -19.57 -5.21 -3.51
C GLY A 147 -19.88 -6.54 -4.17
N ALA A 148 -18.99 -7.02 -5.05
CA ALA A 148 -19.09 -8.32 -5.70
C ALA A 148 -18.76 -9.51 -4.77
N MET A 149 -18.13 -9.28 -3.62
CA MET A 149 -17.85 -10.35 -2.66
C MET A 149 -19.11 -10.80 -1.92
N ALA A 150 -19.26 -12.11 -1.77
CA ALA A 150 -20.25 -12.66 -0.86
C ALA A 150 -19.95 -12.24 0.59
N LEU A 151 -20.99 -12.05 1.40
CA LEU A 151 -20.84 -11.63 2.80
C LEU A 151 -19.88 -12.52 3.61
N PRO A 152 -19.92 -13.87 3.51
CA PRO A 152 -19.00 -14.72 4.24
C PRO A 152 -17.53 -14.50 3.87
N ASP A 153 -17.24 -14.21 2.60
CA ASP A 153 -15.87 -13.95 2.14
C ASP A 153 -15.37 -12.60 2.67
N ARG A 154 -16.25 -11.57 2.66
CA ARG A 154 -15.94 -10.24 3.20
C ARG A 154 -15.66 -10.29 4.70
N GLU A 155 -16.43 -11.06 5.47
CA GLU A 155 -16.19 -11.28 6.90
C GLU A 155 -14.85 -11.99 7.16
N ARG A 156 -14.51 -12.96 6.30
CA ARG A 156 -13.27 -13.74 6.39
C ARG A 156 -12.02 -12.99 6.01
N LEU A 157 -12.12 -11.82 5.36
CA LEU A 157 -10.96 -11.02 4.97
C LEU A 157 -10.00 -10.77 6.14
N GLY A 158 -10.49 -10.66 7.39
CA GLY A 158 -9.62 -10.32 8.51
C GLY A 158 -8.91 -8.97 8.31
N GLY A 159 -7.95 -8.63 9.18
CA GLY A 159 -6.98 -7.54 8.96
C GLY A 159 -7.52 -6.17 8.54
N ASP A 160 -6.61 -5.34 8.03
CA ASP A 160 -6.90 -4.04 7.43
C ASP A 160 -6.58 -4.06 5.94
N THR A 161 -7.36 -3.29 5.17
CA THR A 161 -7.10 -3.01 3.76
C THR A 161 -7.13 -1.51 3.54
N LEU A 162 -6.04 -0.97 3.01
CA LEU A 162 -5.86 0.44 2.72
C LEU A 162 -5.67 0.66 1.21
N VAL A 163 -6.19 1.78 0.72
CA VAL A 163 -5.89 2.31 -0.62
C VAL A 163 -5.34 3.72 -0.46
N PHE A 164 -4.11 3.94 -0.93
CA PHE A 164 -3.46 5.24 -0.98
C PHE A 164 -3.48 5.74 -2.42
N ILE A 165 -4.09 6.91 -2.63
CA ILE A 165 -4.16 7.54 -3.95
C ILE A 165 -3.28 8.78 -3.92
N GLY A 166 -2.14 8.72 -4.61
CA GLY A 166 -1.27 9.86 -4.85
C GLY A 166 -1.86 10.79 -5.91
N SER A 167 -1.67 12.10 -5.77
CA SER A 167 -2.15 13.08 -6.74
C SER A 167 -1.17 14.23 -6.99
N ARG A 168 -1.06 14.65 -8.26
CA ARG A 168 -0.23 15.81 -8.66
C ARG A 168 -0.69 17.11 -8.04
N SER A 169 -2.01 17.28 -7.89
CA SER A 169 -2.64 18.55 -7.48
C SER A 169 -2.31 18.95 -6.04
N GLU A 170 -1.78 18.03 -5.23
CA GLU A 170 -1.45 18.26 -3.82
C GLU A 170 0.07 18.20 -3.56
N SER A 171 0.89 18.33 -4.61
CA SER A 171 2.37 18.39 -4.49
C SER A 171 2.88 19.60 -3.69
N HIS A 172 2.04 20.63 -3.46
CA HIS A 172 2.35 21.78 -2.61
C HIS A 172 2.17 21.51 -1.11
N THR A 173 1.42 20.48 -0.74
CA THR A 173 1.16 20.06 0.65
C THR A 173 1.90 18.76 0.99
N PHE A 174 2.97 18.47 0.27
CA PHE A 174 3.80 17.28 0.47
C PHE A 174 4.43 17.31 1.89
N PRO A 175 4.47 16.18 2.62
CA PRO A 175 3.95 14.86 2.23
C PRO A 175 2.47 14.61 2.57
N TYR A 176 1.89 15.37 3.52
CA TYR A 176 0.62 15.01 4.14
C TYR A 176 -0.62 15.12 3.24
N GLY A 177 -0.65 16.06 2.30
CA GLY A 177 -1.73 16.14 1.30
C GLY A 177 -1.48 15.26 0.07
N PHE A 178 -0.28 14.71 -0.10
CA PHE A 178 0.08 14.04 -1.34
C PHE A 178 -0.68 12.72 -1.54
N PHE A 179 -0.90 11.97 -0.46
CA PHE A 179 -1.69 10.74 -0.49
C PHE A 179 -3.03 10.92 0.22
N GLN A 180 -4.10 10.54 -0.47
CA GLN A 180 -5.39 10.32 0.19
C GLN A 180 -5.52 8.84 0.54
N ALA A 181 -5.58 8.57 1.85
CA ALA A 181 -5.75 7.22 2.38
C ALA A 181 -7.23 6.87 2.58
N TRP A 182 -7.59 5.66 2.18
CA TRP A 182 -8.92 5.10 2.36
C TRP A 182 -8.81 3.72 3.02
N ARG A 183 -9.63 3.44 4.02
CA ARG A 183 -9.68 2.14 4.71
C ARG A 183 -10.98 1.42 4.39
N LEU A 184 -10.88 0.13 4.10
CA LEU A 184 -12.07 -0.71 3.92
C LEU A 184 -12.79 -0.90 5.26
N ASN A 185 -14.00 -0.38 5.37
CA ASN A 185 -14.94 -0.74 6.40
C ASN A 185 -15.64 -2.04 6.00
N ARG A 186 -15.16 -3.17 6.54
CA ARG A 186 -15.67 -4.51 6.21
C ARG A 186 -17.15 -4.69 6.57
N ASN A 187 -17.60 -4.05 7.65
CA ASN A 187 -19.00 -4.12 8.09
C ASN A 187 -19.93 -3.42 7.12
N LEU A 188 -19.50 -2.28 6.56
CA LEU A 188 -20.29 -1.50 5.61
C LEU A 188 -20.01 -1.89 4.14
N GLY A 189 -18.97 -2.68 3.89
CA GLY A 189 -18.57 -3.08 2.54
C GLY A 189 -18.12 -1.93 1.66
N ARG A 190 -17.56 -0.87 2.25
CA ARG A 190 -17.12 0.33 1.51
C ARG A 190 -15.83 0.91 2.06
N PHE A 191 -15.13 1.66 1.23
CA PHE A 191 -13.98 2.45 1.65
C PHE A 191 -14.41 3.78 2.27
N GLU A 192 -13.75 4.14 3.37
CA GLU A 192 -13.95 5.40 4.10
C GLU A 192 -12.62 6.14 4.21
N THR A 193 -12.65 7.47 4.23
CA THR A 193 -11.42 8.28 4.40
C THR A 193 -10.73 7.90 5.70
N PHE A 194 -9.42 7.67 5.63
CA PHE A 194 -8.63 7.19 6.76
C PHE A 194 -7.71 8.29 7.28
N GLY A 195 -8.03 8.81 8.47
CA GLY A 195 -7.12 9.63 9.26
C GLY A 195 -6.27 8.75 10.18
N TRP A 196 -4.95 8.89 10.12
CA TRP A 196 -4.00 8.10 10.94
C TRP A 196 -3.47 8.88 12.15
N GLN A 197 -3.76 10.18 12.25
CA GLN A 197 -3.28 11.09 13.29
C GLN A 197 -4.18 11.15 14.54
N GLU A 198 -5.29 10.40 14.57
CA GLU A 198 -6.24 10.32 15.70
C GLU A 198 -6.10 9.04 16.53
#